data_AF-A0ABD3W2S7-F1
#
_entry.id   AF-A0ABD3W2S7-F1
#
_cell.length_a   1.000
_cell.length_b   1.000
_cell.length_c   1.000
_cell.angle_alpha   90.00
_cell.angle_beta   90.00
_cell.angle_gamma   90.00
#
_symmetry.space_group_name_H-M   'P 1'
#
loop_
_entity.id
_entity.type
_entity.pdbx_description
1 polymer ?
#
loop_
_entity_poly.entity_id
_entity_poly.type
_entity_poly.pdbx_seq_one_letter_code
_entity_poly.pdbx_strand_id
1 'polypeptide(L)'
;MDFLSEIISISKDSITEIVAYNNQTVNYTKYEVTGTYKLSIFHTNLEDEALYECQTDGKKANAALSVSVPMDSMTITWNAQTPLNYDSEVELICRSYHSRPPAELSWYWGNHDFSRDAHYCYKLYNADGFGDSVSVLRVSMMNHRNSEIPFRCVASLPANDRVRTEYAFLPITSISDATIERISSLQFIIYNIIFFTTLDIVT
;
A
#
# COMPACT_ATOMS: atom_id res chain seq x y z
N MET A 1 -36.17 39.36 12.96
CA MET A 1 -34.83 38.84 12.57
C MET A 1 -35.09 37.48 11.97
N ASP A 2 -34.69 37.33 10.71
CA ASP A 2 -35.38 36.55 9.69
C ASP A 2 -35.44 35.04 9.91
N PHE A 3 -36.58 34.47 9.54
CA PHE A 3 -36.86 33.04 9.43
C PHE A 3 -36.34 32.51 8.07
N LEU A 4 -35.94 31.23 8.08
CA LEU A 4 -35.63 30.33 6.95
C LEU A 4 -34.19 30.35 6.41
N SER A 5 -33.27 29.70 7.14
CA SER A 5 -32.06 29.13 6.55
C SER A 5 -32.33 27.68 6.09
N GLU A 6 -33.27 27.49 5.17
CA GLU A 6 -33.62 26.15 4.69
C GLU A 6 -32.76 25.82 3.45
N ILE A 7 -32.08 24.67 3.48
CA ILE A 7 -31.63 24.06 2.24
C ILE A 7 -32.88 23.77 1.43
N ILE A 8 -32.98 24.38 0.25
CA ILE A 8 -34.12 24.17 -0.65
C ILE A 8 -33.98 22.79 -1.27
N SER A 9 -32.79 22.44 -1.76
CA SER A 9 -32.54 21.11 -2.32
C SER A 9 -31.07 20.72 -2.32
N ILE A 10 -30.82 19.41 -2.22
CA ILE A 10 -29.55 18.78 -2.58
C ILE A 10 -29.84 17.77 -3.67
N SER A 11 -29.09 17.85 -4.76
CA SER A 11 -29.21 16.92 -5.88
C SER A 11 -27.88 16.30 -6.24
N LYS A 12 -27.94 15.12 -6.83
CA LYS A 12 -26.82 14.37 -7.40
C LYS A 12 -26.86 14.47 -8.93
N ASP A 13 -25.69 14.43 -9.54
CA ASP A 13 -25.47 14.49 -10.99
C ASP A 13 -26.12 15.70 -11.67
N SER A 14 -25.97 16.88 -11.06
CA SER A 14 -26.51 18.13 -11.58
C SER A 14 -28.03 18.09 -11.80
N ILE A 15 -28.77 17.68 -10.76
CA ILE A 15 -30.24 17.76 -10.64
C ILE A 15 -31.01 16.54 -11.21
N THR A 16 -30.35 15.45 -11.59
CA THR A 16 -31.07 14.24 -12.05
C THR A 16 -31.73 13.47 -10.91
N GLU A 17 -31.11 13.45 -9.74
CA GLU A 17 -31.60 12.76 -8.55
C GLU A 17 -31.67 13.73 -7.36
N ILE A 18 -32.87 13.89 -6.78
CA ILE A 18 -33.05 14.69 -5.56
C ILE A 18 -32.71 13.81 -4.35
N VAL A 19 -31.74 14.25 -3.57
CA VAL A 19 -31.23 13.54 -2.38
C VAL A 19 -31.90 14.07 -1.11
N ALA A 20 -32.09 15.39 -1.04
CA ALA A 20 -32.79 16.05 0.04
C ALA A 20 -33.55 17.28 -0.47
N TYR A 21 -34.70 17.57 0.13
CA TYR A 21 -35.55 18.71 -0.19
C TYR A 21 -36.21 19.25 1.08
N ASN A 22 -36.22 20.57 1.29
CA ASN A 22 -36.77 21.23 2.48
C ASN A 22 -36.37 20.54 3.80
N ASN A 23 -35.07 20.28 3.96
CA ASN A 23 -34.48 19.61 5.12
C ASN A 23 -34.97 18.16 5.39
N GLN A 24 -35.60 17.51 4.41
CA GLN A 24 -35.98 16.10 4.45
C GLN A 24 -35.14 15.30 3.45
N THR A 25 -34.60 14.15 3.85
CA THR A 25 -33.89 13.25 2.94
C THR A 25 -34.84 12.26 2.28
N VAL A 26 -34.59 11.95 1.02
CA VAL A 26 -35.41 10.99 0.25
C VAL A 26 -35.18 9.56 0.74
N ASN A 27 -33.94 9.25 1.14
CA ASN A 27 -33.56 7.97 1.72
C ASN A 27 -32.79 8.18 3.03
N TYR A 28 -33.49 8.07 4.15
CA TYR A 28 -32.94 8.26 5.50
C TYR A 28 -31.91 7.19 5.93
N THR A 29 -31.88 6.03 5.26
CA THR A 29 -30.85 5.00 5.52
C THR A 29 -29.53 5.29 4.80
N LYS A 30 -29.59 6.16 3.77
CA LYS A 30 -28.46 6.49 2.90
C LYS A 30 -27.92 7.88 3.16
N TYR A 31 -28.80 8.83 3.43
CA TYR A 31 -28.47 10.25 3.51
C TYR A 31 -29.00 10.86 4.81
N GLU A 32 -28.16 11.69 5.42
CA GLU A 32 -28.53 12.54 6.53
C GLU A 32 -28.05 13.96 6.26
N VAL A 33 -28.95 14.92 6.39
CA VAL A 33 -28.61 16.35 6.37
C VAL A 33 -28.57 16.82 7.81
N THR A 34 -27.41 17.33 8.23
CA THR A 34 -27.20 17.86 9.58
C THR A 34 -26.80 19.33 9.54
N GLY A 35 -27.29 20.10 10.51
CA GLY A 35 -27.08 21.55 10.52
C GLY A 35 -27.61 22.21 9.24
N THR A 36 -26.95 23.28 8.80
CA THR A 36 -27.49 24.12 7.71
C THR A 36 -27.01 23.69 6.32
N TYR A 37 -25.86 23.03 6.15
CA TYR A 37 -25.28 22.75 4.81
C TYR A 37 -24.41 21.48 4.75
N LYS A 38 -24.63 20.49 5.63
CA LYS A 38 -23.82 19.27 5.67
C LYS A 38 -24.64 18.05 5.27
N LEU A 39 -24.23 17.42 4.16
CA LEU A 39 -24.70 16.11 3.74
C LEU A 39 -23.75 15.03 4.26
N SER A 40 -24.31 14.03 4.93
CA SER A 40 -23.63 12.78 5.29
C SER A 40 -24.21 11.66 4.43
N ILE A 41 -23.34 10.84 3.84
CA ILE A 41 -23.72 9.70 3.00
C ILE A 41 -23.22 8.43 3.69
N PHE A 42 -24.14 7.51 3.99
CA PHE A 42 -23.85 6.26 4.68
C PHE A 42 -23.62 5.12 3.68
N HIS A 43 -22.84 4.11 4.09
CA HIS A 43 -22.54 2.92 3.29
C HIS A 43 -22.09 3.29 1.86
N THR A 44 -21.09 4.17 1.77
CA THR A 44 -20.61 4.72 0.50
C THR A 44 -20.14 3.62 -0.45
N ASN A 45 -20.57 3.71 -1.70
CA ASN A 45 -20.22 2.79 -2.78
C ASN A 45 -19.96 3.58 -4.08
N LEU A 46 -19.52 2.89 -5.14
CA LEU A 46 -19.14 3.53 -6.40
C LEU A 46 -20.27 4.30 -7.09
N GLU A 47 -21.53 3.96 -6.84
CA GLU A 47 -22.67 4.67 -7.42
C GLU A 47 -22.85 6.05 -6.79
N ASP A 48 -22.30 6.30 -5.60
CA ASP A 48 -22.38 7.61 -4.94
C ASP A 48 -21.42 8.63 -5.55
N GLU A 49 -20.43 8.18 -6.33
CA GLU A 49 -19.46 9.04 -7.01
C GLU A 49 -20.16 9.92 -8.03
N ALA A 50 -20.22 11.23 -7.73
CA ALA A 50 -21.03 12.18 -8.47
C ALA A 50 -20.67 13.62 -8.12
N LEU A 51 -21.22 14.54 -8.91
CA LEU A 51 -21.28 15.96 -8.56
C LEU A 51 -22.56 16.25 -7.78
N TYR A 52 -22.43 16.63 -6.52
CA TYR A 52 -23.54 17.04 -5.66
C TYR A 52 -23.70 18.56 -5.74
N GLU A 53 -24.93 19.02 -5.96
CA GLU A 53 -25.28 20.44 -5.97
C GLU A 53 -26.21 20.74 -4.77
N CYS A 54 -25.83 21.71 -3.95
CA CYS A 54 -26.66 22.25 -2.88
C CYS A 54 -27.25 23.59 -3.32
N GLN A 55 -28.57 23.76 -3.18
CA GLN A 55 -29.29 24.99 -3.49
C GLN A 55 -29.99 25.56 -2.26
N THR A 56 -29.81 26.85 -2.02
CA THR A 56 -30.47 27.61 -0.94
C THR A 56 -30.68 29.05 -1.39
N ASP A 57 -31.90 29.57 -1.28
CA ASP A 57 -32.28 30.95 -1.60
C ASP A 57 -31.59 31.56 -2.85
N GLY A 58 -31.63 30.83 -3.96
CA GLY A 58 -31.04 31.26 -5.25
C GLY A 58 -29.51 31.11 -5.37
N LYS A 59 -28.83 30.62 -4.33
CA LYS A 59 -27.40 30.28 -4.36
C LYS A 59 -27.21 28.79 -4.65
N LYS A 60 -26.11 28.48 -5.33
CA LYS A 60 -25.70 27.12 -5.68
C LYS A 60 -24.26 26.87 -5.25
N ALA A 61 -23.98 25.68 -4.75
CA ALA A 61 -22.63 25.22 -4.45
C ALA A 61 -22.48 23.76 -4.90
N ASN A 62 -21.33 23.42 -5.47
CA ASN A 62 -21.04 22.10 -6.00
C ASN A 62 -19.93 21.41 -5.21
N ALA A 63 -20.09 20.11 -4.96
CA ALA A 63 -19.10 19.26 -4.34
C ALA A 63 -18.96 17.95 -5.14
N ALA A 64 -17.75 17.67 -5.63
CA ALA A 64 -17.46 16.39 -6.27
C ALA A 64 -17.12 15.36 -5.19
N LEU A 65 -17.86 14.25 -5.17
CA LEU A 65 -17.53 13.09 -4.35
C LEU A 65 -16.82 12.07 -5.21
N SER A 66 -15.64 11.63 -4.80
CA SER A 66 -14.94 10.47 -5.38
C SER A 66 -14.85 9.37 -4.34
N VAL A 67 -15.06 8.12 -4.76
CA VAL A 67 -15.07 6.98 -3.85
C VAL A 67 -13.82 6.14 -4.04
N SER A 68 -13.04 5.99 -2.97
CA SER A 68 -11.83 5.18 -2.97
C SER A 68 -12.14 3.73 -2.57
N VAL A 69 -11.62 2.77 -3.33
CA VAL A 69 -11.73 1.33 -3.04
C VAL A 69 -10.34 0.80 -2.64
N PRO A 70 -10.20 0.24 -1.41
CA PRO A 70 -8.96 -0.40 -0.97
C PRO A 70 -8.48 -1.49 -1.92
N MET A 71 -7.16 -1.66 -2.02
CA MET A 71 -6.56 -2.76 -2.78
C MET A 71 -6.90 -4.13 -2.21
N ASP A 72 -7.06 -5.11 -3.11
CA ASP A 72 -7.31 -6.51 -2.75
C ASP A 72 -6.11 -7.13 -2.02
N SER A 73 -4.92 -6.90 -2.57
CA SER A 73 -3.67 -7.46 -2.06
C SER A 73 -2.47 -6.58 -2.38
N MET A 74 -1.36 -6.88 -1.71
CA MET A 74 -0.08 -6.19 -1.89
C MET A 74 1.03 -7.21 -1.68
N THR A 75 2.15 -7.05 -2.41
CA THR A 75 3.31 -7.93 -2.29
C THR A 75 4.61 -7.13 -2.36
N ILE A 76 5.65 -7.67 -1.72
CA ILE A 76 7.03 -7.23 -1.95
C ILE A 76 7.82 -8.45 -2.42
N THR A 77 8.53 -8.31 -3.54
CA THR A 77 9.45 -9.31 -4.09
C THR A 77 10.81 -8.68 -4.34
N TRP A 78 11.81 -9.49 -4.67
CA TRP A 78 13.14 -9.00 -5.00
C TRP A 78 13.80 -9.80 -6.13
N ASN A 79 14.68 -9.16 -6.88
CA ASN A 79 15.30 -9.70 -8.10
C ASN A 79 16.66 -10.39 -7.85
N ALA A 80 16.82 -11.08 -6.71
CA ALA A 80 18.09 -11.71 -6.35
C ALA A 80 17.88 -13.09 -5.74
N GLN A 81 18.81 -13.99 -6.02
CA GLN A 81 18.81 -15.32 -5.43
C GLN A 81 19.13 -15.22 -3.94
N THR A 82 18.38 -15.95 -3.13
CA THR A 82 18.59 -16.03 -1.69
C THR A 82 19.55 -17.17 -1.35
N PRO A 83 20.37 -17.02 -0.28
CA PRO A 83 20.55 -15.82 0.53
C PRO A 83 21.33 -14.70 -0.19
N LEU A 84 21.06 -13.45 0.19
CA LEU A 84 21.65 -12.27 -0.43
C LEU A 84 23.09 -12.05 0.02
N ASN A 85 23.96 -11.77 -0.94
CA ASN A 85 25.35 -11.42 -0.66
C ASN A 85 25.43 -10.02 -0.05
N TYR A 86 26.26 -9.88 0.97
CA TYR A 86 26.43 -8.63 1.71
C TYR A 86 26.84 -7.43 0.83
N ASP A 87 27.62 -7.63 -0.23
CA ASP A 87 28.05 -6.56 -1.15
C ASP A 87 27.15 -6.42 -2.40
N SER A 88 25.99 -7.06 -2.41
CA SER A 88 25.07 -7.01 -3.56
C SER A 88 24.15 -5.80 -3.53
N GLU A 89 23.80 -5.33 -4.73
CA GLU A 89 22.65 -4.45 -4.94
C GLU A 89 21.43 -5.28 -5.30
N VAL A 90 20.29 -4.96 -4.69
CA VAL A 90 19.03 -5.69 -4.85
C VAL A 90 17.92 -4.70 -5.18
N GLU A 91 17.04 -5.08 -6.10
CA GLU A 91 15.80 -4.35 -6.36
C GLU A 91 14.67 -4.98 -5.57
N LEU A 92 14.06 -4.19 -4.68
CA LEU A 92 12.82 -4.52 -4.01
C LEU A 92 11.66 -3.98 -4.85
N ILE A 93 10.73 -4.86 -5.20
CA ILE A 93 9.58 -4.55 -6.04
C ILE A 93 8.33 -4.67 -5.17
N CYS A 94 7.69 -3.54 -4.91
CA CYS A 94 6.42 -3.49 -4.22
C CYS A 94 5.30 -3.33 -5.24
N ARG A 95 4.24 -4.14 -5.11
CA ARG A 95 3.08 -4.09 -5.99
C ARG A 95 1.79 -4.11 -5.18
N SER A 96 0.90 -3.18 -5.44
CA SER A 96 -0.49 -3.19 -4.96
C SER A 96 -1.43 -3.52 -6.11
N TYR A 97 -2.46 -4.32 -5.83
CA TYR A 97 -3.36 -4.84 -6.85
C TYR A 97 -4.78 -4.32 -6.66
N HIS A 98 -5.39 -3.89 -7.78
CA HIS A 98 -6.83 -3.63 -7.89
C HIS A 98 -7.41 -2.62 -6.87
N SER A 99 -6.75 -1.47 -6.69
CA SER A 99 -7.32 -0.35 -5.92
C SER A 99 -7.95 0.71 -6.83
N ARG A 100 -8.89 1.50 -6.31
CA ARG A 100 -9.42 2.70 -6.99
C ARG A 100 -9.23 3.95 -6.12
N PRO A 101 -8.55 5.00 -6.61
CA PRO A 101 -7.60 4.94 -7.72
C PRO A 101 -6.43 3.98 -7.42
N PRO A 102 -5.55 3.68 -8.39
CA PRO A 102 -4.28 3.00 -8.10
C PRO A 102 -3.50 3.70 -6.98
N ALA A 103 -3.10 2.93 -5.97
CA ALA A 103 -2.54 3.42 -4.72
C ALA A 103 -1.21 4.17 -4.89
N GLU A 104 -0.93 5.08 -3.95
CA GLU A 104 0.41 5.66 -3.83
C GLU A 104 1.28 4.77 -2.96
N LEU A 105 2.49 4.43 -3.44
CA LEU A 105 3.41 3.52 -2.76
C LEU A 105 4.58 4.28 -2.15
N SER A 106 4.89 4.00 -0.89
CA SER A 106 5.97 4.64 -0.12
C SER A 106 6.84 3.60 0.56
N TRP A 107 8.15 3.84 0.61
CA TRP A 107 9.14 2.93 1.16
C TRP A 107 9.72 3.43 2.46
N TYR A 108 9.92 2.52 3.40
CA TYR A 108 10.54 2.80 4.68
C TYR A 108 11.50 1.67 5.08
N TRP A 109 12.53 2.03 5.82
CA TRP A 109 13.36 1.07 6.55
C TRP A 109 13.57 1.60 7.96
N GLY A 110 13.04 0.86 8.95
CA GLY A 110 12.84 1.39 10.30
C GLY A 110 11.98 2.66 10.26
N ASN A 111 12.54 3.77 10.74
CA ASN A 111 11.88 5.08 10.77
C ASN A 111 12.29 6.00 9.61
N HIS A 112 13.18 5.54 8.71
CA HIS A 112 13.68 6.36 7.62
C HIS A 112 12.82 6.17 6.37
N ASP A 113 12.47 7.27 5.71
CA ASP A 113 11.71 7.31 4.47
C ASP A 113 12.67 7.21 3.27
N PHE A 114 12.46 6.19 2.44
CA PHE A 114 13.21 5.91 1.20
C PHE A 114 12.37 6.12 -0.05
N SER A 115 11.17 6.70 0.07
CA SER A 115 10.22 6.85 -1.04
C SER A 115 10.78 7.68 -2.19
N ARG A 116 11.69 8.64 -1.90
CA ARG A 116 12.36 9.45 -2.92
C ARG A 116 13.50 8.73 -3.64
N ASP A 117 14.02 7.66 -3.05
CA ASP A 117 15.09 6.84 -3.63
C ASP A 117 14.54 5.72 -4.53
N ALA A 118 13.21 5.56 -4.55
CA ALA A 118 12.56 4.64 -5.48
C ALA A 118 12.79 5.11 -6.92
N HIS A 119 13.55 4.32 -7.67
CA HIS A 119 13.99 4.68 -9.02
C HIS A 119 12.90 4.49 -10.09
N TYR A 120 11.89 3.66 -9.83
CA TYR A 120 10.71 3.52 -10.69
C TYR A 120 9.43 3.48 -9.86
N CYS A 121 8.47 4.33 -10.20
CA CYS A 121 7.11 4.28 -9.68
C CYS A 121 6.13 4.50 -10.84
N TYR A 122 5.19 3.57 -11.03
CA TYR A 122 4.16 3.73 -12.06
C TYR A 122 2.83 3.13 -11.62
N LYS A 123 1.76 3.67 -12.20
CA LYS A 123 0.37 3.28 -11.97
C LYS A 123 -0.21 2.76 -13.27
N LEU A 124 -0.89 1.62 -13.19
CA LEU A 124 -1.64 1.04 -14.30
C LEU A 124 -3.11 1.32 -14.04
N TYR A 125 -3.77 1.99 -14.98
CA TYR A 125 -5.19 2.35 -14.87
C TYR A 125 -6.03 1.46 -15.78
N ASN A 126 -7.10 0.94 -15.23
CA ASN A 126 -8.19 0.32 -15.96
C ASN A 126 -9.24 1.38 -16.35
N ALA A 127 -10.11 1.03 -17.29
CA ALA A 127 -11.14 1.96 -17.80
C ALA A 127 -12.17 2.38 -16.73
N ASP A 128 -12.34 1.58 -15.68
CA ASP A 128 -13.25 1.79 -14.54
C ASP A 128 -12.60 2.58 -13.39
N GLY A 129 -11.39 3.10 -13.59
CA GLY A 129 -10.63 3.85 -12.59
C GLY A 129 -9.89 2.99 -11.56
N PHE A 130 -10.06 1.67 -11.57
CA PHE A 130 -9.24 0.75 -10.78
C PHE A 130 -7.84 0.62 -11.37
N GLY A 131 -6.94 0.01 -10.60
CA GLY A 131 -5.76 -0.60 -11.16
C GLY A 131 -4.65 -0.85 -10.15
N ASP A 132 -3.47 -1.10 -10.70
CA ASP A 132 -2.31 -1.56 -9.97
C ASP A 132 -1.30 -0.44 -9.79
N SER A 133 -0.45 -0.56 -8.78
CA SER A 133 0.69 0.35 -8.59
C SER A 133 1.93 -0.45 -8.30
N VAL A 134 3.05 0.00 -8.86
CA VAL A 134 4.35 -0.65 -8.73
C VAL A 134 5.38 0.39 -8.34
N SER A 135 6.20 0.06 -7.34
CA SER A 135 7.33 0.86 -6.91
C SER A 135 8.55 -0.02 -6.72
N VAL A 136 9.69 0.42 -7.26
CA VAL A 136 10.95 -0.33 -7.23
C VAL A 136 12.03 0.47 -6.52
N LEU A 137 12.55 -0.09 -5.43
CA LEU A 137 13.63 0.48 -4.63
C LEU A 137 14.93 -0.31 -4.83
N ARG A 138 16.00 0.36 -5.19
CA ARG A 138 17.35 -0.22 -5.24
C ARG A 138 18.03 -0.03 -3.89
N VAL A 139 18.52 -1.11 -3.31
CA VAL A 139 19.18 -1.07 -2.00
C VAL A 139 20.53 -1.78 -2.06
N SER A 140 21.54 -1.19 -1.43
CA SER A 140 22.84 -1.83 -1.24
C SER A 140 22.85 -2.56 0.09
N MET A 141 22.99 -3.89 0.06
CA MET A 141 22.95 -4.73 1.26
C MET A 141 24.10 -4.39 2.25
N MET A 142 25.14 -3.70 1.77
CA MET A 142 26.27 -3.24 2.57
C MET A 142 25.81 -2.34 3.74
N ASN A 143 24.80 -1.50 3.50
CA ASN A 143 24.33 -0.53 4.50
C ASN A 143 23.19 -1.06 5.37
N HIS A 144 22.71 -2.28 5.12
CA HIS A 144 21.51 -2.85 5.74
C HIS A 144 21.81 -4.19 6.42
N ARG A 145 22.91 -4.25 7.18
CA ARG A 145 23.41 -5.45 7.89
C ARG A 145 22.44 -6.08 8.88
N ASN A 146 21.45 -5.33 9.37
CA ASN A 146 20.52 -5.84 10.38
C ASN A 146 19.29 -6.47 9.72
N SER A 147 19.25 -7.79 9.65
CA SER A 147 18.10 -8.56 9.15
C SER A 147 16.83 -8.41 10.01
N GLU A 148 16.95 -7.87 11.23
CA GLU A 148 15.82 -7.66 12.14
C GLU A 148 14.95 -6.44 11.76
N ILE A 149 15.47 -5.53 10.93
CA ILE A 149 14.72 -4.35 10.47
C ILE A 149 14.26 -4.60 9.03
N PRO A 150 12.98 -4.94 8.80
CA PRO A 150 12.47 -5.18 7.46
C PRO A 150 12.33 -3.88 6.67
N PHE A 151 12.42 -3.99 5.35
CA PHE A 151 11.86 -2.96 4.48
C PHE A 151 10.35 -3.00 4.56
N ARG A 152 9.73 -1.82 4.57
CA ARG A 152 8.28 -1.65 4.67
C ARG A 152 7.82 -0.87 3.45
N CYS A 153 6.91 -1.44 2.67
CA CYS A 153 6.19 -0.72 1.63
C CYS A 153 4.77 -0.40 2.12
N VAL A 154 4.33 0.82 1.89
CA VAL A 154 3.08 1.37 2.40
C VAL A 154 2.26 1.86 1.22
N ALA A 155 1.04 1.34 1.08
CA ALA A 155 0.12 1.70 0.01
C ALA A 155 -1.04 2.54 0.58
N SER A 156 -1.18 3.76 0.05
CA SER A 156 -2.15 4.75 0.52
C SER A 156 -3.14 5.16 -0.57
N LEU A 157 -4.35 5.54 -0.14
CA LEU A 157 -5.42 6.02 -1.02
C LEU A 157 -5.89 7.41 -0.56
N PRO A 158 -6.41 8.24 -1.47
CA PRO A 158 -6.96 9.55 -1.11
C PRO A 158 -8.07 9.40 -0.05
N ALA A 159 -7.99 10.24 0.98
CA ALA A 159 -8.97 10.33 2.07
C ALA A 159 -9.25 9.00 2.80
N ASN A 160 -8.31 8.05 2.79
CA ASN A 160 -8.45 6.76 3.45
C ASN A 160 -7.34 6.54 4.49
N ASP A 161 -7.75 6.38 5.75
CA ASP A 161 -6.87 6.04 6.87
C ASP A 161 -6.43 4.57 6.86
N ARG A 162 -7.11 3.71 6.07
CA ARG A 162 -6.79 2.29 5.94
C ARG A 162 -5.66 2.10 4.94
N VAL A 163 -4.47 2.40 5.41
CA VAL A 163 -3.22 2.17 4.72
C VAL A 163 -2.91 0.67 4.76
N ARG A 164 -2.59 0.06 3.61
CA ARG A 164 -2.07 -1.32 3.59
C ARG A 164 -0.55 -1.27 3.64
N THR A 165 0.04 -2.18 4.40
CA THR A 165 1.49 -2.22 4.61
C THR A 165 1.98 -3.64 4.38
N GLU A 166 3.07 -3.78 3.64
CA GLU A 166 3.80 -5.03 3.47
C GLU A 166 5.24 -4.90 3.96
N TYR A 167 5.78 -6.02 4.42
CA TYR A 167 7.13 -6.09 5.00
C TYR A 167 7.98 -7.11 4.25
N ALA A 168 9.24 -6.74 3.99
CA ALA A 168 10.24 -7.61 3.39
C ALA A 168 11.41 -7.82 4.36
N PHE A 169 11.54 -9.06 4.82
CA PHE A 169 12.70 -9.53 5.60
C PHE A 169 13.68 -10.18 4.63
N LEU A 170 14.83 -9.54 4.45
CA LEU A 170 15.83 -9.97 3.48
C LEU A 170 16.80 -10.96 4.14
N PRO A 171 16.89 -12.22 3.68
CA PRO A 171 17.83 -13.19 4.23
C PRO A 171 19.24 -12.89 3.72
N ILE A 172 20.06 -12.22 4.54
CA ILE A 172 21.45 -11.87 4.22
C ILE A 172 22.37 -12.95 4.79
N THR A 173 23.26 -13.52 3.99
CA THR A 173 24.38 -14.30 4.53
C THR A 173 25.48 -13.34 4.96
N SER A 174 25.80 -13.34 6.26
CA SER A 174 27.00 -12.66 6.73
C SER A 174 28.25 -13.38 6.20
N ILE A 175 29.35 -12.66 6.00
CA ILE A 175 30.65 -13.28 5.64
C ILE A 175 31.07 -14.31 6.71
N SER A 176 30.67 -14.10 7.98
CA SER A 176 30.85 -15.07 9.07
C SER A 176 30.02 -16.35 8.90
N ASP A 177 28.76 -16.27 8.43
CA ASP A 177 27.93 -17.47 8.25
C ASP A 177 28.40 -18.30 7.05
N ALA A 178 28.80 -17.66 5.96
CA ALA A 178 29.35 -18.35 4.79
C ALA A 178 30.72 -19.01 5.10
N THR A 179 31.52 -18.42 6.01
CA THR A 179 32.76 -19.04 6.49
C THR A 179 32.48 -20.17 7.48
N ILE A 180 31.46 -20.07 8.34
CA ILE A 180 31.04 -21.16 9.23
C ILE A 180 30.51 -22.37 8.42
N GLU A 181 29.71 -22.15 7.38
CA GLU A 181 29.27 -23.24 6.51
C GLU A 181 30.46 -23.91 5.79
N ARG A 182 31.41 -23.13 5.27
CA ARG A 182 32.65 -23.68 4.69
C ARG A 182 33.52 -24.42 5.69
N ILE A 183 33.64 -23.93 6.93
CA ILE A 183 34.40 -24.60 7.99
C ILE A 183 33.71 -25.90 8.41
N SER A 184 32.38 -25.92 8.53
CA SER A 184 31.62 -27.13 8.89
C SER A 184 31.73 -28.22 7.83
N SER A 185 31.66 -27.84 6.54
CA SER A 185 31.86 -28.78 5.42
C SER A 185 33.31 -29.24 5.29
N LEU A 186 34.30 -28.38 5.56
CA LEU A 186 35.71 -28.78 5.65
C LEU A 186 35.99 -29.69 6.86
N GLN A 187 35.39 -29.44 8.03
CA GLN A 187 35.48 -30.34 9.18
C GLN A 187 34.90 -31.72 8.86
N PHE A 188 33.78 -31.78 8.14
CA PHE A 188 33.19 -33.05 7.70
C PHE A 188 34.11 -33.82 6.74
N ILE A 189 34.76 -33.12 5.81
CA ILE A 189 35.76 -33.71 4.90
C ILE A 189 36.99 -34.20 5.68
N ILE A 190 37.51 -33.39 6.61
CA ILE A 190 38.67 -33.77 7.45
C ILE A 190 38.33 -35.00 8.31
N TYR A 191 37.14 -35.05 8.93
CA TYR A 191 36.72 -36.18 9.75
C TYR A 191 36.63 -37.48 8.93
N ASN A 192 36.13 -37.39 7.69
CA ASN A 192 36.10 -38.54 6.78
C ASN A 192 37.52 -38.96 6.32
N ILE A 193 38.41 -38.02 5.99
CA ILE A 193 39.81 -38.34 5.61
C ILE A 193 40.57 -38.99 6.77
N ILE A 194 40.39 -38.52 8.01
CA ILE A 194 41.02 -39.13 9.19
C ILE A 194 40.46 -40.54 9.40
N PHE A 195 39.15 -40.75 9.27
CA PHE A 195 38.56 -42.09 9.41
C PHE A 195 39.08 -43.08 8.37
N PHE A 196 39.16 -42.69 7.08
CA PHE A 196 39.70 -43.55 6.03
C PHE A 196 41.18 -43.90 6.25
N THR A 197 42.01 -42.93 6.66
CA THR A 197 43.45 -43.18 6.89
C THR A 197 43.73 -44.01 8.15
N THR A 198 42.84 -43.99 9.15
CA THR A 198 42.95 -44.86 10.34
C THR A 198 42.42 -46.28 10.12
N LEU A 199 41.62 -46.52 9.07
CA LEU A 199 41.09 -47.85 8.76
C LEU A 199 42.07 -48.70 7.93
N ASP A 200 43.09 -48.11 7.32
CA ASP A 200 44.07 -48.80 6.45
C ASP A 200 45.37 -49.23 7.18
N ILE A 201 45.45 -49.16 8.52
CA ILE A 201 46.68 -49.49 9.28
C ILE A 201 46.53 -50.70 10.23
N VAL A 202 45.40 -51.40 10.27
CA VAL A 202 45.32 -52.65 11.05
C VAL A 202 44.97 -53.84 10.17
N THR A 203 46.00 -54.69 10.05
CA THR A 203 46.13 -56.08 9.56
C THR A 203 46.11 -56.31 8.06
#